data_AF-A0A127MFL7-F1
#
_entry.id   AF-A0A127MFL7-F1
#
_cell.length_a   1.000
_cell.length_b   1.000
_cell.length_c   1.000
_cell.angle_alpha   90.00
_cell.angle_beta   90.00
_cell.angle_gamma   90.00
#
_symmetry.space_group_name_H-M   'P 1'
#
loop_
_entity.id
_entity.type
_entity.pdbx_description
1 polymer ?
#
loop_
_entity_poly.entity_id
_entity_poly.type
_entity_poly.pdbx_seq_one_letter_code
_entity_poly.pdbx_strand_id
1 'polypeptide(L)'
;MPRDQSTSRPDPRSADVQSRRISRIPAFTPVPLRPRAQGWSPVRQAEFIGLLAQTRCVKKAAMLVGMSRESAYRLRRKPGAEEFAAAWDAIVGIPGTPRAKVTLETLFQRIRQGSYRPILRGGRYVGTIRKPDNPALLALLGRLDRLLPPEEDPGERSKDYRK
;
A
#
# COMPACT_ATOMS: atom_id res chain seq x y z
N MET A 1 -12.64 -8.23 -49.95
CA MET A 1 -12.74 -7.62 -48.61
C MET A 1 -12.30 -8.65 -47.56
N PRO A 2 -11.05 -8.67 -47.06
CA PRO A 2 -10.70 -9.56 -45.96
C PRO A 2 -10.73 -8.77 -44.65
N ARG A 3 -11.74 -9.05 -43.82
CA ARG A 3 -11.68 -8.75 -42.38
C ARG A 3 -11.14 -10.01 -41.70
N ASP A 4 -9.88 -9.96 -41.29
CA ASP A 4 -9.35 -10.84 -40.26
C ASP A 4 -8.64 -9.96 -39.22
N GLN A 5 -9.44 -9.41 -38.31
CA GLN A 5 -8.93 -8.84 -37.07
C GLN A 5 -8.90 -9.96 -36.05
N SER A 6 -7.86 -10.80 -36.14
CA SER A 6 -7.43 -11.65 -35.04
C SER A 6 -7.07 -10.75 -33.85
N THR A 7 -8.05 -10.36 -33.05
CA THR A 7 -7.83 -9.72 -31.75
C THR A 7 -7.33 -10.78 -30.78
N SER A 8 -6.08 -11.18 -30.98
CA SER A 8 -5.37 -12.08 -30.08
C SER A 8 -5.30 -11.43 -28.71
N ARG A 9 -5.86 -12.11 -27.71
CA ARG A 9 -5.84 -11.68 -26.30
C ARG A 9 -4.36 -11.48 -25.95
N PRO A 10 -3.93 -10.27 -25.58
CA PRO A 10 -2.50 -9.98 -25.51
C PRO A 10 -1.84 -10.92 -24.50
N ASP A 11 -0.78 -11.60 -24.93
CA ASP A 11 -0.11 -12.63 -24.11
C ASP A 11 0.24 -12.01 -22.75
N PRO A 12 -0.21 -12.60 -21.63
CA PRO A 12 0.07 -12.09 -20.29
C PRO A 12 1.57 -11.95 -19.99
N ARG A 13 2.45 -12.60 -20.77
CA ARG A 13 3.91 -12.47 -20.70
C ARG A 13 4.50 -11.37 -21.59
N SER A 14 3.72 -10.71 -22.45
CA SER A 14 4.20 -9.61 -23.31
C SER A 14 4.75 -8.44 -22.50
N ALA A 15 5.88 -7.86 -22.92
CA ALA A 15 6.53 -6.74 -22.25
C ALA A 15 5.60 -5.54 -22.00
N ASP A 16 4.69 -5.25 -22.94
CA ASP A 16 3.72 -4.14 -22.83
C ASP A 16 2.64 -4.39 -21.77
N VAL A 17 2.10 -5.61 -21.71
CA VAL A 17 1.12 -6.02 -20.68
C VAL A 17 1.78 -6.00 -19.31
N GLN A 18 3.04 -6.43 -19.23
CA GLN A 18 3.82 -6.39 -18.00
C GLN A 18 4.16 -4.97 -17.56
N SER A 19 4.58 -4.09 -18.48
CA SER A 19 4.87 -2.68 -18.19
C SER A 19 3.63 -1.92 -17.69
N ARG A 20 2.45 -2.21 -18.26
CA ARG A 20 1.16 -1.68 -17.77
C ARG A 20 0.79 -2.21 -16.39
N ARG A 21 1.08 -3.48 -16.06
CA ARG A 21 0.87 -4.04 -14.71
C ARG A 21 1.83 -3.43 -13.68
N ILE A 22 3.09 -3.23 -14.07
CA ILE A 22 4.13 -2.62 -13.23
C ILE A 22 3.81 -1.16 -12.91
N SER A 23 3.17 -0.43 -13.83
CA SER A 23 2.69 0.94 -13.58
C SER A 23 1.49 1.00 -12.60
N ARG A 24 0.86 -0.14 -12.30
CA ARG A 24 -0.28 -0.28 -11.39
C ARG A 24 0.08 -0.81 -10.00
N ILE A 25 1.36 -0.81 -9.61
CA ILE A 25 1.72 -1.14 -8.23
C ILE A 25 1.00 -0.15 -7.31
N PRO A 26 0.10 -0.62 -6.43
CA PRO A 26 -0.60 0.26 -5.52
C PRO A 26 0.39 0.90 -4.55
N ALA A 27 0.15 2.16 -4.19
CA ALA A 27 0.83 2.73 -3.04
C ALA A 27 0.47 1.89 -1.80
N PHE A 28 1.45 1.66 -0.93
CA PHE A 28 1.25 0.85 0.25
C PHE A 28 1.85 1.53 1.48
N THR A 29 1.27 1.25 2.63
CA THR A 29 1.84 1.57 3.92
C THR A 29 2.87 0.49 4.28
N PRO A 30 4.12 0.87 4.59
CA PRO A 30 5.13 -0.07 5.04
C PRO A 30 4.70 -0.83 6.29
N VAL A 31 5.25 -2.04 6.45
CA VAL A 31 5.02 -2.84 7.64
C VAL A 31 5.65 -2.12 8.84
N PRO A 32 4.88 -1.85 9.92
CA PRO A 32 5.41 -1.23 11.14
C PRO A 32 6.44 -2.15 11.77
N LEU A 33 7.69 -1.71 11.79
CA LEU A 33 8.80 -2.44 12.40
C LEU A 33 9.56 -1.54 13.35
N ARG A 34 10.11 -2.15 14.41
CA ARG A 34 11.06 -1.46 15.29
C ARG A 34 12.26 -1.00 14.46
N PRO A 35 12.64 0.29 14.50
CA PRO A 35 13.79 0.80 13.77
C PRO A 35 15.05 0.02 14.16
N ARG A 36 15.77 -0.49 13.17
CA ARG A 36 17.09 -1.13 13.33
C ARG A 36 17.98 -0.66 12.18
N ALA A 37 19.23 -0.34 12.47
CA ALA A 37 20.18 0.19 11.48
C ALA A 37 20.31 -0.68 10.22
N GLN A 38 20.25 -2.00 10.37
CA GLN A 38 20.28 -2.95 9.26
C GLN A 38 18.93 -3.69 9.05
N GLY A 39 17.83 -3.11 9.51
CA GLY A 39 16.50 -3.71 9.40
C GLY A 39 15.75 -3.36 8.11
N TRP A 40 14.54 -3.91 8.00
CA TRP A 40 13.56 -3.54 6.98
C TRP A 40 13.00 -2.14 7.27
N SER A 41 13.68 -1.11 6.75
CA SER A 41 13.18 0.26 6.79
C SER A 41 12.03 0.45 5.79
N PRO A 42 11.14 1.44 6.01
CA PRO A 42 10.11 1.83 5.05
C PRO A 42 10.62 1.98 3.61
N VAL A 43 11.79 2.62 3.46
CA VAL A 43 12.45 2.84 2.17
C VAL A 43 12.86 1.51 1.53
N ARG A 44 13.51 0.60 2.29
CA ARG A 44 13.91 -0.72 1.79
C ARG A 44 12.72 -1.58 1.38
N GLN A 45 11.59 -1.46 2.08
CA GLN A 45 10.36 -2.17 1.69
C GLN A 45 9.85 -1.68 0.34
N ALA A 46 9.85 -0.37 0.09
CA ALA A 46 9.43 0.21 -1.19
C ALA A 46 10.41 -0.09 -2.32
N GLU A 47 11.71 0.01 -2.07
CA GLU A 47 12.76 -0.43 -2.99
C GLU A 47 12.60 -1.90 -3.35
N PHE A 48 12.33 -2.74 -2.36
CA PHE A 48 12.12 -4.16 -2.59
C PHE A 48 10.92 -4.41 -3.53
N ILE A 49 9.79 -3.73 -3.34
CA ILE A 49 8.63 -3.86 -4.23
C ILE A 49 8.97 -3.37 -5.64
N GLY A 50 9.68 -2.25 -5.77
CA GLY A 50 10.15 -1.74 -7.07
C GLY A 50 11.09 -2.72 -7.79
N LEU A 51 12.06 -3.26 -7.07
CA LEU A 51 13.02 -4.23 -7.57
C LEU A 51 12.38 -5.59 -7.85
N LEU A 52 11.37 -5.99 -7.08
CA LEU A 52 10.58 -7.19 -7.34
C LEU A 52 9.79 -7.04 -8.64
N ALA A 53 9.22 -5.86 -8.89
CA ALA A 53 8.53 -5.56 -10.14
C ALA A 53 9.48 -5.59 -11.36
N GLN A 54 10.69 -5.06 -11.20
CA GLN A 54 11.71 -5.09 -12.24
C GLN A 54 12.29 -6.48 -12.48
N THR A 55 12.68 -7.18 -11.42
CA THR A 55 13.46 -8.43 -11.54
C THR A 55 12.59 -9.68 -11.61
N ARG A 56 11.34 -9.61 -11.15
CA ARG A 56 10.42 -10.75 -10.97
C ARG A 56 11.01 -11.91 -10.15
N CYS A 57 12.10 -11.67 -9.43
CA CYS A 57 12.82 -12.68 -8.68
C CYS A 57 12.99 -12.18 -7.24
N VAL A 58 12.28 -12.82 -6.31
CA VAL A 58 12.31 -12.47 -4.88
C VAL A 58 13.73 -12.50 -4.32
N LYS A 59 14.51 -13.53 -4.67
CA LYS A 59 15.91 -13.66 -4.22
C LYS A 59 16.76 -12.49 -4.68
N LYS A 60 16.67 -12.13 -5.96
CA LYS A 60 17.44 -11.02 -6.55
C LYS A 60 17.01 -9.66 -5.98
N ALA A 61 15.71 -9.42 -5.86
CA ALA A 61 15.17 -8.19 -5.28
C ALA A 61 15.59 -8.03 -3.80
N ALA A 62 15.53 -9.09 -3.00
CA ALA A 62 15.95 -9.06 -1.60
C ALA A 62 17.45 -8.76 -1.47
N MET A 63 18.29 -9.41 -2.28
CA MET A 63 19.73 -9.15 -2.30
C MET A 63 20.06 -7.70 -2.65
N LEU A 64 19.37 -7.12 -3.63
CA LEU A 64 19.59 -5.73 -4.07
C LEU A 64 19.25 -4.69 -3.00
N VAL A 65 18.36 -5.00 -2.06
CA VAL A 65 18.06 -4.15 -0.89
C VAL A 65 18.87 -4.52 0.36
N GLY A 66 19.85 -5.43 0.23
CA GLY A 66 20.68 -5.89 1.34
C GLY A 66 19.94 -6.80 2.34
N MET A 67 18.94 -7.56 1.89
CA MET A 67 18.10 -8.44 2.71
C MET A 67 18.14 -9.89 2.22
N SER A 68 17.83 -10.84 3.12
CA SER A 68 17.63 -12.24 2.71
C SER A 68 16.21 -12.47 2.22
N ARG A 69 16.05 -13.43 1.30
CA ARG A 69 14.74 -13.90 0.81
C ARG A 69 13.84 -14.35 1.95
N GLU A 70 14.40 -15.08 2.92
CA GLU A 70 13.68 -15.58 4.09
C GLU A 70 13.16 -14.42 4.95
N SER A 71 13.94 -13.34 5.09
CA SER A 71 13.51 -12.14 5.82
C SER A 71 12.35 -11.41 5.12
N ALA A 72 12.33 -11.38 3.79
CA ALA A 72 11.25 -10.80 3.00
C ALA A 72 9.93 -11.58 3.18
N TYR A 73 9.99 -12.92 3.19
CA TYR A 73 8.82 -13.75 3.48
C TYR A 73 8.35 -13.62 4.94
N ARG A 74 9.27 -13.48 5.89
CA ARG A 74 8.89 -13.19 7.29
C ARG A 74 8.20 -11.84 7.39
N LEU A 75 8.68 -10.82 6.68
CA LEU A 75 8.06 -9.50 6.62
C LEU A 75 6.61 -9.59 6.12
N ARG A 76 6.38 -10.33 5.04
CA ARG A 76 5.05 -10.52 4.43
C ARG A 76 4.02 -11.14 5.38
N ARG A 77 4.44 -11.95 6.36
CA ARG A 77 3.55 -12.62 7.34
C ARG A 77 3.31 -11.83 8.62
N LYS A 78 3.90 -10.65 8.78
CA LYS A 78 3.73 -9.85 10.00
C LYS A 78 2.36 -9.18 10.06
N PRO A 79 1.84 -8.91 11.27
CA PRO A 79 0.67 -8.04 11.42
C PRO A 79 0.97 -6.65 10.84
N GLY A 80 0.03 -6.06 10.09
CA GLY A 80 0.23 -4.77 9.43
C GLY A 80 0.95 -4.87 8.08
N ALA A 81 1.19 -6.08 7.56
CA ALA A 81 1.84 -6.29 6.27
C ALA A 81 0.86 -6.43 5.09
N GLU A 82 -0.41 -6.13 5.28
CA GLU A 82 -1.47 -6.46 4.31
C GLU A 82 -1.34 -5.66 3.02
N GLU A 83 -1.03 -4.36 3.12
CA GLU A 83 -0.82 -3.52 1.95
C GLU A 83 0.49 -3.87 1.23
N PHE A 84 1.54 -4.21 1.98
CA PHE A 84 2.80 -4.71 1.42
C PHE A 84 2.60 -6.05 0.69
N ALA A 85 1.83 -6.97 1.28
CA ALA A 85 1.49 -8.25 0.68
C ALA A 85 0.63 -8.07 -0.57
N ALA A 86 -0.34 -7.15 -0.55
CA ALA A 86 -1.17 -6.82 -1.72
C ALA A 86 -0.33 -6.24 -2.87
N ALA A 87 0.62 -5.34 -2.57
CA ALA A 87 1.55 -4.81 -3.57
C ALA A 87 2.47 -5.91 -4.15
N TRP A 88 2.95 -6.81 -3.30
CA TRP A 88 3.72 -7.99 -3.73
C TRP A 88 2.89 -8.90 -4.63
N ASP A 89 1.67 -9.23 -4.23
CA ASP A 89 0.76 -10.12 -4.94
C ASP A 89 0.34 -9.56 -6.30
N ALA A 90 0.16 -8.24 -6.39
CA ALA A 90 -0.08 -7.54 -7.66
C ALA A 90 1.07 -7.72 -8.67
N ILE A 91 2.32 -7.85 -8.19
CA ILE A 91 3.50 -8.06 -9.04
C ILE A 91 3.63 -9.53 -9.46
N VAL A 92 3.40 -10.45 -8.53
CA VAL A 92 3.52 -11.90 -8.77
C VAL A 92 2.31 -12.44 -9.55
N GLY A 93 1.18 -11.72 -9.56
CA GLY A 93 -0.01 -12.07 -10.32
C GLY A 93 -0.90 -13.10 -9.63
N ILE A 94 -0.80 -13.23 -8.30
CA ILE A 94 -1.68 -14.08 -7.50
C ILE A 94 -2.80 -13.18 -6.95
N PRO A 95 -4.05 -13.28 -7.43
CA PRO A 95 -5.17 -12.57 -6.82
C PRO A 95 -5.53 -13.29 -5.53
N GLY A 96 -5.41 -12.66 -4.36
CA GLY A 96 -5.77 -13.40 -3.14
C GLY A 96 -5.59 -12.79 -1.76
N THR A 97 -5.20 -11.52 -1.59
CA THR A 97 -5.16 -10.93 -0.25
C THR A 97 -6.47 -10.18 0.04
N PRO A 98 -7.33 -10.68 0.96
CA PRO A 98 -8.51 -9.93 1.38
C PRO A 98 -8.09 -8.63 2.06
N ARG A 99 -8.81 -7.54 1.78
CA ARG A 99 -8.64 -6.26 2.49
C ARG A 99 -8.92 -6.50 3.99
N ALA A 100 -7.89 -6.35 4.83
CA ALA A 100 -8.06 -6.49 6.26
C ALA A 100 -8.99 -5.43 6.84
N LYS A 101 -9.63 -5.77 7.96
CA LYS A 101 -10.45 -4.83 8.73
C LYS A 101 -9.56 -3.69 9.22
N VAL A 102 -9.83 -2.48 8.74
CA VAL A 102 -9.10 -1.28 9.11
C VAL A 102 -9.58 -0.81 10.49
N THR A 103 -8.73 -0.89 11.52
CA THR A 103 -9.00 -0.34 12.86
C THR A 103 -8.52 1.11 12.98
N LEU A 104 -8.97 1.83 14.01
CA LEU A 104 -8.50 3.21 14.29
C LEU A 104 -6.98 3.25 14.50
N GLU A 105 -6.43 2.29 15.23
CA GLU A 105 -4.98 2.17 15.43
C GLU A 105 -4.24 1.95 14.10
N THR A 106 -4.76 1.08 13.23
CA THR A 106 -4.19 0.89 11.89
C THR A 106 -4.20 2.19 11.08
N LEU A 107 -5.28 2.98 11.14
CA LEU A 107 -5.36 4.28 10.44
C LEU A 107 -4.34 5.27 10.98
N PHE A 108 -4.19 5.40 12.30
CA PHE A 108 -3.16 6.25 12.91
C PHE A 108 -1.75 5.86 12.47
N GLN A 109 -1.45 4.55 12.45
CA GLN A 109 -0.15 4.05 11.99
C GLN A 109 0.10 4.39 10.52
N ARG A 110 -0.92 4.24 9.66
CA ARG A 110 -0.85 4.60 8.24
C ARG A 110 -0.57 6.07 8.02
N ILE A 111 -1.26 6.95 8.75
CA ILE A 111 -1.04 8.41 8.70
C ILE A 111 0.39 8.76 9.11
N ARG A 112 0.86 8.20 10.23
CA ARG A 112 2.21 8.47 10.77
C ARG A 112 3.31 8.04 9.80
N GLN A 113 3.14 6.90 9.14
CA GLN A 113 4.16 6.36 8.23
C GLN A 113 4.10 7.03 6.84
N GLY A 114 2.88 7.32 6.37
CA GLY A 114 2.61 7.74 5.01
C GLY A 114 2.63 6.57 4.03
N SER A 115 2.17 6.85 2.82
CA SER A 115 2.14 5.91 1.70
C SER A 115 3.44 5.97 0.91
N TYR A 116 3.95 4.82 0.49
CA TYR A 116 5.13 4.71 -0.37
C TYR A 116 4.72 4.15 -1.72
N ARG A 117 5.17 4.82 -2.79
CA ARG A 117 4.92 4.39 -4.16
C ARG A 117 6.25 4.22 -4.89
N PRO A 118 6.64 2.99 -5.28
CA PRO A 118 7.79 2.79 -6.15
C PRO A 118 7.46 3.30 -7.55
N ILE A 119 8.39 4.05 -8.15
CA ILE A 119 8.31 4.52 -9.53
C ILE A 119 9.14 3.58 -10.40
N LEU A 120 8.50 3.09 -11.45
CA LEU A 120 9.18 2.39 -12.53
C LEU A 120 9.07 3.17 -13.83
N ARG A 121 10.18 3.27 -14.57
CA ARG A 121 10.26 3.86 -15.91
C ARG A 121 10.80 2.81 -16.87
N GLY A 122 10.01 2.44 -17.89
CA GLY A 122 10.39 1.38 -18.83
C GLY A 122 10.67 0.02 -18.16
N GLY A 123 9.96 -0.31 -17.07
CA GLY A 123 10.15 -1.55 -16.33
C GLY A 123 11.35 -1.58 -15.38
N ARG A 124 12.11 -0.48 -15.25
CA ARG A 124 13.22 -0.34 -14.30
C ARG A 124 12.79 0.51 -13.10
N TYR A 125 13.18 0.10 -11.90
CA TYR A 125 13.00 0.90 -10.69
C TYR A 125 13.89 2.14 -10.75
N VAL A 126 13.30 3.32 -10.56
CA VAL A 126 14.01 4.61 -10.62
C VAL A 126 14.03 5.31 -9.27
N GLY A 127 13.07 5.01 -8.39
CA GLY A 127 13.02 5.61 -7.07
C GLY A 127 11.69 5.38 -6.39
N THR A 128 11.56 5.90 -5.17
CA THR A 128 10.33 5.80 -4.38
C THR A 128 9.88 7.19 -3.97
N ILE A 129 8.59 7.47 -4.13
CA ILE A 129 7.96 8.67 -3.54
C ILE A 129 7.24 8.26 -2.26
N ARG A 130 7.52 8.99 -1.18
CA ARG A 130 6.70 9.00 0.03
C ARG A 130 5.67 10.12 -0.08
N LYS A 131 4.40 9.81 0.18
CA LYS A 131 3.32 10.80 0.29
C LYS A 131 2.57 10.62 1.60
N PRO A 132 2.02 11.69 2.20
CA PRO A 132 1.05 11.57 3.27
C PRO A 132 -0.12 10.65 2.85
N ASP A 133 -0.58 9.78 3.75
CA ASP A 133 -1.72 8.90 3.48
C ASP A 133 -3.04 9.66 3.75
N ASN A 134 -3.39 10.56 2.83
CA ASN A 134 -4.60 11.37 2.91
C ASN A 134 -5.89 10.52 2.99
N PRO A 135 -6.04 9.40 2.26
CA PRO A 135 -7.18 8.51 2.44
C PRO A 135 -7.30 7.96 3.86
N ALA A 136 -6.19 7.54 4.49
CA ALA A 136 -6.22 7.09 5.89
C ALA A 136 -6.61 8.22 6.85
N LEU A 137 -6.11 9.45 6.61
CA LEU A 137 -6.47 10.63 7.40
C LEU A 137 -7.97 10.92 7.33
N LEU A 138 -8.54 10.99 6.13
CA LEU A 138 -9.97 11.27 5.95
C LEU A 138 -10.85 10.15 6.53
N ALA A 139 -10.42 8.88 6.38
CA ALA A 139 -11.13 7.75 6.97
C ALA A 139 -11.11 7.76 8.50
N LEU A 140 -10.01 8.22 9.11
CA LEU A 140 -9.91 8.40 10.56
C LEU A 140 -10.83 9.53 11.03
N LEU A 141 -10.76 10.69 10.38
CA LEU A 141 -11.59 11.85 10.71
C LEU A 141 -13.09 11.50 10.65
N GLY A 142 -13.55 10.90 9.55
CA GLY A 142 -14.96 10.49 9.43
C GLY A 142 -15.38 9.36 10.38
N ARG A 143 -14.44 8.69 11.06
CA ARG A 143 -14.76 7.69 12.09
C ARG A 143 -14.75 8.28 13.48
N LEU A 144 -13.86 9.25 13.76
CA LEU A 144 -13.87 10.03 15.00
C LEU A 144 -15.11 10.92 15.08
N ASP A 145 -15.50 11.55 13.96
CA ASP A 145 -16.70 12.39 13.85
C ASP A 145 -17.98 11.61 14.22
N ARG A 146 -18.07 10.34 13.80
CA ARG A 146 -19.18 9.44 14.17
C ARG A 146 -19.14 8.94 15.62
N LEU A 147 -18.01 9.05 16.30
CA LEU A 147 -17.85 8.64 17.69
C LEU A 147 -17.98 9.82 18.67
N LEU A 148 -17.84 11.05 18.18
CA LEU A 148 -18.15 12.23 18.96
C LEU A 148 -19.68 12.27 19.12
N PRO A 149 -20.23 12.36 20.35
CA PRO A 149 -21.64 12.69 20.51
C PRO A 149 -21.92 14.02 19.81
N PRO A 150 -23.15 14.25 19.31
CA PRO A 150 -23.53 15.58 18.86
C PRO A 150 -23.26 16.55 20.02
N GLU A 151 -22.61 17.68 19.73
CA GLU A 151 -22.44 18.77 20.69
C GLU A 151 -23.82 19.04 21.33
N GLU A 152 -23.95 18.82 22.64
CA GLU A 152 -25.14 19.28 23.35
C GLU A 152 -25.16 20.80 23.20
N ASP A 153 -26.18 21.31 22.49
CA ASP A 153 -26.35 22.73 22.26
C ASP A 153 -26.39 23.45 23.62
N PRO A 154 -25.42 24.33 23.94
CA PRO A 154 -25.43 25.09 25.19
C PRO A 154 -26.68 25.97 25.33
N GLY A 155 -27.50 26.10 24.29
CA GLY A 155 -28.72 26.90 24.24
C GLY A 155 -29.95 26.34 24.97
N GLU A 156 -29.97 25.08 25.42
CA GLU A 156 -31.19 24.48 25.98
C GLU A 156 -31.39 24.68 27.50
N ARG A 157 -30.51 25.46 28.16
CA ARG A 157 -30.68 25.84 29.59
C ARG A 157 -31.43 27.14 29.84
N SER A 158 -31.98 27.80 28.82
CA SER A 158 -32.64 29.11 28.96
C SER A 158 -34.12 29.11 28.55
N LYS A 159 -34.94 28.18 29.08
CA LYS A 159 -36.41 28.29 28.98
C LYS A 159 -37.16 28.20 30.31
N ASP A 160 -36.48 27.97 31.43
CA ASP A 160 -37.13 27.86 32.75
C ASP A 160 -36.93 29.13 33.60
N TYR A 161 -37.34 30.30 33.10
CA TYR A 161 -37.65 31.47 33.94
C TYR A 161 -38.82 32.26 33.33
N ARG A 162 -40.02 31.70 33.45
CA ARG A 162 -41.25 32.49 33.54
C ARG A 162 -42.39 31.69 34.16
N LYS A 163 -42.53 31.81 35.49
CA LYS A 163 -43.82 31.84 36.18
C LYS A 163 -43.76 32.89 37.26
#